data_AF-A0A5P9EV23-F1
#
_entry.id   AF-A0A5P9EV23-F1
#
_cell.length_a   1.000
_cell.length_b   1.000
_cell.length_c   1.000
_cell.angle_alpha   90.00
_cell.angle_beta   90.00
_cell.angle_gamma   90.00
#
_symmetry.space_group_name_H-M   'P 1'
#
loop_
_entity.id
_entity.type
_entity.pdbx_description
1 polymer ?
#
loop_
_entity_poly.entity_id
_entity_poly.type
_entity_poly.pdbx_seq_one_letter_code
_entity_poly.pdbx_strand_id
1 'polypeptide(L)'
;MKTIAKLTATILAVAGTIPAQADTTFDLPNFSQCSEVATQSNTNDREVYRIYSDFYHEIEDKREYAITAVKNWAKNYAASCITSTTQITLDDVQCDEFVGSAPICRIESDEGDYVVVKDYVDSTNIVLSKHDQQRWPGVHSSNDMDMLWVANPAQCYSDLLGSGWDSQAYYQDAYNYRYFGDYRFILARTTRDLVQNLAGQSEQCAYETTGIEAYKMECTETSGGTKVCASRYTNAGYFVFVSDDNHGMHVVFNRWD
;
A
#
# COMPACT_ATOMS: atom_id res chain seq x y z
N MET A 1 -31.50 -49.71 57.83
CA MET A 1 -31.71 -49.43 56.39
C MET A 1 -31.28 -47.99 56.09
N LYS A 2 -30.32 -47.85 55.18
CA LYS A 2 -29.95 -46.69 54.32
C LYS A 2 -29.63 -45.33 54.95
N THR A 3 -28.34 -45.13 55.25
CA THR A 3 -27.66 -43.82 55.21
C THR A 3 -27.36 -43.47 53.75
N ILE A 4 -27.91 -42.37 53.24
CA ILE A 4 -27.59 -41.84 51.91
C ILE A 4 -26.46 -40.82 52.08
N ALA A 5 -25.26 -41.20 51.64
CA ALA A 5 -24.14 -40.27 51.50
C ALA A 5 -24.43 -39.31 50.35
N LYS A 6 -24.54 -38.01 50.65
CA LYS A 6 -24.52 -36.96 49.63
C LYS A 6 -23.08 -36.76 49.18
N LEU A 7 -22.76 -37.23 47.97
CA LEU A 7 -21.56 -36.83 47.24
C LEU A 7 -21.62 -35.33 46.97
N THR A 8 -20.75 -34.56 47.62
CA THR A 8 -20.35 -33.22 47.18
C THR A 8 -19.36 -33.41 46.04
N ALA A 9 -19.82 -33.21 44.80
CA ALA A 9 -18.94 -33.11 43.65
C ALA A 9 -18.17 -31.78 43.73
N THR A 10 -16.90 -31.86 44.11
CA THR A 10 -15.95 -30.75 43.98
C THR A 10 -15.69 -30.54 42.50
N ILE A 11 -16.30 -29.52 41.90
CA ILE A 11 -15.89 -29.03 40.59
C ILE A 11 -14.57 -28.29 40.82
N LEU A 12 -13.44 -28.97 40.57
CA LEU A 12 -12.19 -28.29 40.29
C LEU A 12 -12.40 -27.49 39.01
N ALA A 13 -12.60 -26.17 39.17
CA ALA A 13 -12.41 -25.23 38.09
C ALA A 13 -10.94 -25.35 37.66
N VAL A 14 -10.70 -26.09 36.58
CA VAL A 14 -9.48 -25.97 35.82
C VAL A 14 -9.53 -24.58 35.23
N ALA A 15 -8.94 -23.61 35.94
CA ALA A 15 -8.53 -22.36 35.36
C ALA A 15 -7.53 -22.71 34.27
N GLY A 16 -8.04 -22.94 33.06
CA GLY A 16 -7.22 -23.02 31.87
C GLY A 16 -6.52 -21.67 31.76
N THR A 17 -5.26 -21.65 32.16
CA THR A 17 -4.32 -20.63 31.71
C THR A 17 -4.37 -20.69 30.19
N ILE A 18 -5.07 -19.74 29.56
CA ILE A 18 -4.82 -19.41 28.17
C ILE A 18 -3.33 -19.06 28.16
N PRO A 19 -2.45 -19.84 27.50
CA PRO A 19 -1.09 -19.39 27.35
C PRO A 19 -1.19 -18.05 26.62
N ALA A 20 -0.75 -16.97 27.27
CA ALA A 20 -0.47 -15.73 26.58
C ALA A 20 0.50 -16.13 25.46
N GLN A 21 -0.02 -16.22 24.24
CA GLN A 21 0.78 -16.50 23.07
C GLN A 21 1.80 -15.36 23.04
N ALA A 22 3.07 -15.69 23.26
CA ALA A 22 4.12 -14.68 23.19
C ALA A 22 3.96 -13.98 21.84
N ASP A 23 3.80 -12.66 21.85
CA ASP A 23 3.66 -11.89 20.62
C ASP A 23 4.89 -12.19 19.77
N THR A 24 4.69 -12.85 18.63
CA THR A 24 5.78 -13.18 17.72
C THR A 24 6.37 -11.87 17.22
N THR A 25 7.63 -11.62 17.57
CA THR A 25 8.38 -10.44 17.12
C THR A 25 9.17 -10.74 15.86
N PHE A 26 9.30 -9.75 14.99
CA PHE A 26 10.04 -9.79 13.74
C PHE A 26 11.03 -8.63 13.68
N ASP A 27 12.24 -8.87 13.18
CA ASP A 27 13.21 -7.80 12.93
C ASP A 27 12.93 -7.14 11.56
N LEU A 28 12.56 -5.87 11.52
CA LEU A 28 12.36 -5.11 10.29
C LEU A 28 13.53 -4.14 10.07
N PRO A 29 14.10 -4.02 8.85
CA PRO A 29 15.10 -3.00 8.55
C PRO A 29 14.61 -1.58 8.83
N ASN A 30 15.49 -0.71 9.34
CA ASN A 30 15.16 0.69 9.63
C ASN A 30 15.10 1.52 8.34
N PHE A 31 14.06 2.32 8.19
CA PHE A 31 13.82 3.12 6.99
C PHE A 31 14.94 4.11 6.71
N SER A 32 15.38 4.86 7.73
CA SER A 32 16.47 5.85 7.59
C SER A 32 17.71 5.27 6.91
N GLN A 33 18.15 4.10 7.36
CA GLN A 33 19.33 3.41 6.83
C GLN A 33 19.08 2.82 5.44
N CYS A 34 17.91 2.24 5.21
CA CYS A 34 17.61 1.62 3.92
C CYS A 34 17.45 2.64 2.81
N SER A 35 16.82 3.79 3.08
CA SER A 35 16.59 4.82 2.07
C SER A 35 17.89 5.45 1.55
N GLU A 36 18.95 5.50 2.38
CA GLU A 36 20.26 6.04 1.97
C GLU A 36 21.03 5.12 1.02
N VAL A 37 20.84 3.80 1.16
CA VAL A 37 21.63 2.78 0.43
C VAL A 37 20.81 2.03 -0.62
N ALA A 38 19.52 2.35 -0.74
CA ALA A 38 18.67 1.74 -1.74
C ALA A 38 19.20 2.05 -3.14
N THR A 39 19.34 1.00 -3.94
CA THR A 39 19.67 1.12 -5.36
C THR A 39 18.53 1.78 -6.13
N GLN A 40 18.78 2.18 -7.38
CA GLN A 40 17.76 2.81 -8.21
C GLN A 40 16.52 1.91 -8.36
N SER A 41 15.34 2.50 -8.22
CA SER A 41 14.05 1.85 -8.48
C SER A 41 14.04 1.13 -9.85
N ASN A 42 13.32 0.00 -9.90
CA ASN A 42 13.10 -0.77 -11.12
C ASN A 42 11.74 -0.50 -11.78
N THR A 43 11.07 0.59 -11.39
CA THR A 43 9.82 1.08 -11.96
C THR A 43 10.03 2.46 -12.62
N ASN A 44 8.97 3.12 -13.10
CA ASN A 44 9.05 4.51 -13.56
C ASN A 44 8.94 5.52 -12.41
N ASP A 45 8.88 5.05 -11.16
CA ASP A 45 8.94 5.85 -9.95
C ASP A 45 10.38 5.87 -9.40
N ARG A 46 10.72 6.87 -8.59
CA ARG A 46 12.03 6.99 -7.93
C ARG A 46 12.18 6.07 -6.71
N GLU A 47 11.10 5.79 -5.98
CA GLU A 47 11.14 5.12 -4.65
C GLU A 47 10.18 3.91 -4.58
N VAL A 48 9.85 3.30 -5.73
CA VAL A 48 8.98 2.12 -5.78
C VAL A 48 9.71 0.94 -6.42
N TYR A 49 9.75 -0.16 -5.69
CA TYR A 49 10.47 -1.35 -6.06
C TYR A 49 9.53 -2.52 -6.26
N ARG A 50 9.53 -3.10 -7.45
CA ARG A 50 8.77 -4.30 -7.73
C ARG A 50 9.62 -5.54 -7.48
N ILE A 51 9.15 -6.41 -6.59
CA ILE A 51 9.70 -7.74 -6.34
C ILE A 51 8.78 -8.82 -6.91
N TYR A 52 9.37 -9.89 -7.42
CA TYR A 52 8.67 -11.10 -7.84
C TYR A 52 8.91 -12.17 -6.79
N SER A 53 7.86 -12.78 -6.26
CA SER A 53 8.06 -13.86 -5.31
C SER A 53 6.86 -14.76 -5.07
N ASP A 54 7.18 -16.04 -4.83
CA ASP A 54 6.23 -17.12 -4.57
C ASP A 54 5.66 -17.08 -3.14
N PHE A 55 6.27 -16.33 -2.21
CA PHE A 55 5.85 -16.33 -0.80
C PHE A 55 4.43 -15.83 -0.55
N TYR A 56 3.79 -15.17 -1.53
CA TYR A 56 2.38 -14.82 -1.44
C TYR A 56 1.46 -16.06 -1.32
N HIS A 57 1.79 -17.16 -1.99
CA HIS A 57 0.99 -18.39 -1.90
C HIS A 57 1.35 -19.24 -0.68
N GLU A 58 2.43 -18.90 0.02
CA GLU A 58 2.96 -19.65 1.17
C GLU A 58 2.58 -19.02 2.52
N ILE A 59 2.36 -17.70 2.56
CA ILE A 59 2.06 -16.95 3.78
C ILE A 59 0.61 -16.48 3.76
N GLU A 60 -0.22 -17.08 4.62
CA GLU A 60 -1.65 -16.74 4.71
C GLU A 60 -1.90 -15.39 5.44
N ASP A 61 -1.08 -15.02 6.42
CA ASP A 61 -1.24 -13.74 7.13
C ASP A 61 -0.61 -12.60 6.33
N LYS A 62 -1.47 -11.70 5.82
CA LYS A 62 -1.08 -10.50 5.06
C LYS A 62 -0.03 -9.62 5.77
N ARG A 63 0.01 -9.62 7.09
CA ARG A 63 0.96 -8.85 7.89
C ARG A 63 2.34 -9.49 7.86
N GLU A 64 2.42 -10.80 8.06
CA GLU A 64 3.67 -11.56 7.95
C GLU A 64 4.22 -11.52 6.51
N TYR A 65 3.32 -11.58 5.53
CA TYR A 65 3.64 -11.39 4.12
C TYR A 65 4.29 -10.02 3.88
N ALA A 66 3.74 -8.93 4.43
CA ALA A 66 4.29 -7.58 4.26
C ALA A 66 5.69 -7.45 4.88
N ILE A 67 5.91 -8.00 6.07
CA ILE A 67 7.22 -8.04 6.72
C ILE A 67 8.23 -8.80 5.85
N THR A 68 7.81 -9.94 5.32
CA THR A 68 8.65 -10.78 4.45
C THR A 68 8.99 -10.07 3.14
N ALA A 69 8.03 -9.36 2.54
CA ALA A 69 8.23 -8.56 1.35
C ALA A 69 9.27 -7.45 1.56
N VAL A 70 9.20 -6.70 2.67
CA VAL A 70 10.20 -5.67 3.01
C VAL A 70 11.58 -6.28 3.21
N LYS A 71 11.68 -7.41 3.91
CA LYS A 71 12.96 -8.13 4.09
C LYS A 71 13.56 -8.59 2.76
N ASN A 72 12.72 -9.13 1.87
CA ASN A 72 13.12 -9.56 0.55
C ASN A 72 13.61 -8.38 -0.30
N TRP A 73 12.86 -7.28 -0.30
CA TRP A 73 13.25 -6.04 -0.94
C TRP A 73 14.59 -5.54 -0.42
N ALA A 74 14.76 -5.40 0.90
CA ALA A 74 16.00 -4.91 1.50
C ALA A 74 17.19 -5.78 1.08
N LYS A 75 17.03 -7.11 1.02
CA LYS A 75 18.08 -8.02 0.56
C LYS A 75 18.49 -7.79 -0.89
N ASN A 76 17.54 -7.46 -1.75
CA ASN A 76 17.78 -7.33 -3.18
C ASN A 76 18.24 -5.92 -3.58
N TYR A 77 17.75 -4.89 -2.89
CA TYR A 77 17.93 -3.49 -3.31
C TYR A 77 18.67 -2.61 -2.29
N ALA A 78 18.81 -3.05 -1.03
CA ALA A 78 19.38 -2.25 0.06
C ALA A 78 20.15 -3.11 1.10
N ALA A 79 20.90 -4.13 0.65
CA ALA A 79 21.40 -5.21 1.52
C ALA A 79 22.20 -4.74 2.75
N SER A 80 22.87 -3.59 2.63
CA SER A 80 23.66 -2.98 3.70
C SER A 80 22.83 -2.50 4.90
N CYS A 81 21.53 -2.23 4.75
CA CYS A 81 20.70 -1.75 5.85
C CYS A 81 20.12 -2.86 6.75
N ILE A 82 20.22 -4.14 6.35
CA ILE A 82 19.66 -5.29 7.09
C ILE A 82 20.34 -5.49 8.46
N THR A 83 21.50 -4.87 8.69
CA THR A 83 22.20 -4.91 9.99
C THR A 83 21.59 -3.95 11.02
N SER A 84 20.75 -3.01 10.59
CA SER A 84 20.07 -2.04 11.44
C SER A 84 18.57 -2.30 11.39
N THR A 85 18.05 -2.96 12.41
CA THR A 85 16.65 -3.39 12.47
C THR A 85 15.96 -2.92 13.74
N THR A 86 14.65 -2.77 13.67
CA THR A 86 13.75 -2.57 14.80
C THR A 86 12.85 -3.80 14.95
N GLN A 87 12.60 -4.21 16.19
CA GLN A 87 11.65 -5.27 16.49
C GLN A 87 10.23 -4.75 16.36
N ILE A 88 9.41 -5.44 15.57
CA ILE A 88 7.99 -5.18 15.40
C ILE A 88 7.19 -6.46 15.65
N THR A 89 5.91 -6.30 15.92
CA THR A 89 4.91 -7.37 16.02
C THR A 89 4.00 -7.33 14.80
N LEU A 90 3.13 -8.33 14.65
CA LEU A 90 2.09 -8.28 13.60
C LEU A 90 1.14 -7.10 13.80
N ASP A 91 0.87 -6.68 15.03
CA ASP A 91 -0.08 -5.60 15.31
C ASP A 91 0.47 -4.21 14.93
N ASP A 92 1.78 -4.10 14.71
CA ASP A 92 2.42 -2.89 14.17
C ASP A 92 2.21 -2.77 12.64
N VAL A 93 1.68 -3.81 11.98
CA VAL A 93 1.43 -3.82 10.53
C VAL A 93 -0.05 -3.55 10.24
N GLN A 94 -0.35 -2.42 9.62
CA GLN A 94 -1.70 -2.06 9.24
C GLN A 94 -2.00 -2.46 7.80
N CYS A 95 -2.92 -3.41 7.61
CA CYS A 95 -3.29 -3.89 6.28
C CYS A 95 -4.75 -3.64 5.96
N ASP A 96 -4.98 -2.85 4.92
CA ASP A 96 -6.29 -2.59 4.37
C ASP A 96 -6.57 -3.52 3.19
N GLU A 97 -7.83 -3.95 3.05
CA GLU A 97 -8.31 -4.73 1.90
C GLU A 97 -9.11 -3.83 0.98
N PHE A 98 -8.42 -2.90 0.34
CA PHE A 98 -9.08 -1.87 -0.46
C PHE A 98 -9.68 -2.42 -1.77
N VAL A 99 -9.06 -3.44 -2.38
CA VAL A 99 -9.35 -3.78 -3.78
C VAL A 99 -9.30 -5.27 -4.07
N GLY A 100 -10.46 -5.89 -4.31
CA GLY A 100 -10.53 -7.27 -4.85
C GLY A 100 -9.82 -8.33 -4.00
N SER A 101 -9.70 -8.07 -2.68
CA SER A 101 -8.95 -8.87 -1.70
C SER A 101 -7.42 -8.77 -1.78
N ALA A 102 -6.83 -7.94 -2.64
CA ALA A 102 -5.40 -7.67 -2.62
C ALA A 102 -5.05 -6.74 -1.43
N PRO A 103 -4.18 -7.16 -0.50
CA PRO A 103 -3.84 -6.35 0.66
C PRO A 103 -2.90 -5.20 0.30
N ILE A 104 -3.16 -4.04 0.91
CA ILE A 104 -2.21 -2.93 0.99
C ILE A 104 -1.79 -2.81 2.45
N CYS A 105 -0.53 -3.13 2.73
CA CYS A 105 0.00 -3.14 4.09
C CYS A 105 0.97 -1.98 4.29
N ARG A 106 0.93 -1.39 5.48
CA ARG A 106 1.74 -0.26 5.89
C ARG A 106 2.50 -0.65 7.14
N ILE A 107 3.80 -0.40 7.15
CA ILE A 107 4.67 -0.64 8.29
C ILE A 107 5.41 0.67 8.59
N GLU A 108 5.02 1.33 9.68
CA GLU A 108 5.65 2.58 10.09
C GLU A 108 7.05 2.32 10.64
N SER A 109 8.00 3.17 10.27
CA SER A 109 9.40 3.10 10.71
C SER A 109 9.86 4.45 11.26
N ASP A 110 11.18 4.64 11.39
CA ASP A 110 11.78 5.80 12.05
C ASP A 110 11.60 7.13 11.31
N GLU A 111 11.93 7.18 10.01
CA GLU A 111 11.86 8.39 9.17
C GLU A 111 10.89 8.27 7.99
N GLY A 112 10.20 7.14 7.89
CA GLY A 112 9.30 6.83 6.78
C GLY A 112 8.50 5.56 7.01
N ASP A 113 7.66 5.26 6.03
CA ASP A 113 6.79 4.10 6.01
C ASP A 113 7.16 3.18 4.84
N TYR A 114 7.11 1.87 5.09
CA TYR A 114 7.09 0.88 4.03
C TYR A 114 5.64 0.60 3.65
N VAL A 115 5.26 0.94 2.42
CA VAL A 115 3.93 0.60 1.88
C VAL A 115 4.06 -0.55 0.90
N VAL A 116 3.51 -1.70 1.28
CA VAL A 116 3.49 -2.95 0.52
C VAL A 116 2.19 -3.05 -0.25
N VAL A 117 2.27 -2.97 -1.58
CA VAL A 117 1.13 -3.05 -2.49
C VAL A 117 1.19 -4.38 -3.23
N LYS A 118 0.28 -5.30 -2.89
CA LYS A 118 0.20 -6.61 -3.52
C LYS A 118 -0.46 -6.53 -4.89
N ASP A 119 0.27 -6.82 -5.97
CA ASP A 119 -0.29 -6.95 -7.32
C ASP A 119 -1.24 -8.17 -7.43
N TYR A 120 -2.03 -8.30 -8.49
CA TYR A 120 -2.95 -9.43 -8.68
C TYR A 120 -2.24 -10.79 -8.91
N VAL A 121 -0.98 -10.80 -9.37
CA VAL A 121 -0.22 -12.01 -9.75
C VAL A 121 0.89 -12.35 -8.73
N ASP A 122 2.11 -12.71 -9.14
CA ASP A 122 3.22 -13.11 -8.25
C ASP A 122 4.18 -11.93 -7.94
N SER A 123 3.70 -10.70 -8.18
CA SER A 123 4.46 -9.48 -8.01
C SER A 123 3.97 -8.67 -6.81
N THR A 124 4.86 -7.85 -6.25
CA THR A 124 4.61 -6.96 -5.11
C THR A 124 5.39 -5.68 -5.30
N ASN A 125 4.78 -4.53 -5.04
CA ASN A 125 5.48 -3.26 -5.01
C ASN A 125 5.76 -2.86 -3.57
N ILE A 126 7.00 -2.46 -3.29
CA ILE A 126 7.42 -1.82 -2.04
C ILE A 126 7.66 -0.36 -2.35
N VAL A 127 6.82 0.51 -1.79
CA VAL A 127 6.94 1.95 -1.87
C VAL A 127 7.64 2.43 -0.61
N LEU A 128 8.74 3.17 -0.76
CA LEU A 128 9.37 3.89 0.34
C LEU A 128 8.78 5.29 0.41
N SER A 129 8.01 5.56 1.45
CA SER A 129 7.42 6.89 1.66
C SER A 129 8.08 7.56 2.84
N LYS A 130 8.73 8.71 2.63
CA LYS A 130 9.30 9.49 3.73
C LYS A 130 8.20 10.20 4.51
N HIS A 131 8.33 10.27 5.83
CA HIS A 131 7.38 11.04 6.64
C HIS A 131 7.43 12.51 6.23
N ASP A 132 6.28 13.05 5.85
CA ASP A 132 6.16 14.45 5.51
C ASP A 132 5.85 15.27 6.77
N GLN A 133 6.45 16.45 6.89
CA GLN A 133 6.04 17.44 7.90
C GLN A 133 4.84 18.28 7.45
N GLN A 134 4.33 18.04 6.24
CA GLN A 134 3.21 18.78 5.69
C GLN A 134 1.86 18.11 5.96
N ARG A 135 0.83 18.95 6.08
CA ARG A 135 -0.55 18.50 6.19
C ARG A 135 -1.19 18.52 4.82
N TRP A 136 -1.35 17.36 4.21
CA TRP A 136 -2.28 17.20 3.10
C TRP A 136 -3.70 17.58 3.56
N PRO A 137 -4.53 18.11 2.66
CA PRO A 137 -5.92 18.43 2.98
C PRO A 137 -6.65 17.21 3.56
N GLY A 138 -7.65 17.50 4.38
CA GLY A 138 -8.59 16.48 4.84
C GLY A 138 -9.42 15.94 3.67
N VAL A 139 -10.11 14.85 3.93
CA VAL A 139 -11.17 14.35 3.03
C VAL A 139 -12.49 14.99 3.44
N HIS A 140 -13.19 15.66 2.52
CA HIS A 140 -14.45 16.35 2.82
C HIS A 140 -15.60 15.80 1.97
N SER A 141 -16.66 15.34 2.64
CA SER A 141 -17.82 14.73 1.97
C SER A 141 -18.57 15.66 1.01
N SER A 142 -18.39 16.98 1.14
CA SER A 142 -19.02 17.96 0.23
C SER A 142 -18.52 17.89 -1.22
N ASN A 143 -17.37 17.24 -1.46
CA ASN A 143 -16.75 17.10 -2.78
C ASN A 143 -16.83 15.67 -3.32
N ASP A 144 -17.65 14.82 -2.71
CA ASP A 144 -17.77 13.39 -3.05
C ASP A 144 -18.18 13.13 -4.51
N MET A 145 -18.88 14.08 -5.16
CA MET A 145 -19.39 13.94 -6.53
C MET A 145 -18.43 14.42 -7.63
N ASP A 146 -17.25 14.93 -7.30
CA ASP A 146 -16.26 15.29 -8.33
C ASP A 146 -15.71 14.03 -9.02
N MET A 147 -15.64 14.09 -10.36
CA MET A 147 -15.22 12.96 -11.19
C MET A 147 -13.71 12.95 -11.42
N LEU A 148 -13.06 11.88 -10.97
CA LEU A 148 -11.67 11.53 -11.20
C LEU A 148 -11.51 11.00 -12.63
N TRP A 149 -10.60 11.56 -13.43
CA TRP A 149 -10.40 11.11 -14.81
C TRP A 149 -9.42 9.94 -14.82
N VAL A 150 -9.78 8.85 -15.48
CA VAL A 150 -8.89 7.69 -15.69
C VAL A 150 -8.65 7.47 -17.18
N ALA A 151 -7.51 6.86 -17.53
CA ALA A 151 -7.22 6.52 -18.91
C ALA A 151 -8.20 5.47 -19.43
N ASN A 152 -8.53 5.49 -20.74
CA ASN A 152 -9.33 4.42 -21.33
C ASN A 152 -8.52 3.12 -21.28
N PRO A 153 -9.06 2.07 -20.64
CA PRO A 153 -8.32 0.86 -20.52
C PRO A 153 -7.96 0.15 -21.81
N ALA A 154 -8.87 0.17 -22.77
CA ALA A 154 -8.72 -0.56 -24.01
C ALA A 154 -7.64 0.03 -24.93
N GLN A 155 -7.16 1.24 -24.66
CA GLN A 155 -6.27 1.98 -25.57
C GLN A 155 -5.00 2.52 -24.90
N CYS A 156 -5.01 2.78 -23.60
CA CYS A 156 -3.90 3.41 -22.88
C CYS A 156 -3.20 2.48 -21.87
N TYR A 157 -3.70 1.25 -21.68
CA TYR A 157 -3.16 0.35 -20.65
C TYR A 157 -1.75 -0.14 -20.93
N SER A 158 -1.40 -0.39 -22.20
CA SER A 158 -0.03 -0.75 -22.56
C SER A 158 0.97 0.31 -22.11
N ASP A 159 0.60 1.58 -22.23
CA ASP A 159 1.48 2.72 -21.94
C ASP A 159 1.54 2.99 -20.43
N LEU A 160 0.43 2.76 -19.71
CA LEU A 160 0.35 2.73 -18.24
C LEU A 160 1.07 1.54 -17.61
N LEU A 161 1.28 0.45 -18.34
CA LEU A 161 2.05 -0.69 -17.86
C LEU A 161 3.52 -0.57 -18.28
N GLY A 162 3.81 0.08 -19.40
CA GLY A 162 5.17 0.16 -19.94
C GLY A 162 5.80 -1.23 -20.09
N SER A 163 7.02 -1.39 -19.58
CA SER A 163 7.68 -2.71 -19.45
C SER A 163 7.26 -3.51 -18.21
N GLY A 164 6.26 -3.01 -17.49
CA GLY A 164 5.82 -3.48 -16.20
C GLY A 164 4.97 -4.75 -16.25
N TRP A 165 4.39 -5.06 -17.40
CA TRP A 165 3.49 -6.19 -17.64
C TRP A 165 2.22 -6.14 -16.79
N ASP A 166 2.30 -6.50 -15.50
CA ASP A 166 1.13 -6.66 -14.62
C ASP A 166 0.93 -5.45 -13.68
N SER A 167 2.01 -4.75 -13.37
CA SER A 167 1.98 -3.55 -12.53
C SER A 167 3.00 -2.53 -13.02
N GLN A 168 2.75 -1.24 -12.78
CA GLN A 168 3.77 -0.21 -12.96
C GLN A 168 3.55 0.96 -12.01
N ALA A 169 4.65 1.53 -11.51
CA ALA A 169 4.62 2.70 -10.64
C ALA A 169 5.16 3.95 -11.34
N TYR A 170 4.61 5.10 -10.97
CA TYR A 170 4.94 6.42 -11.50
C TYR A 170 5.01 7.44 -10.38
N TYR A 171 6.04 8.28 -10.41
CA TYR A 171 6.09 9.44 -9.53
C TYR A 171 5.38 10.64 -10.17
N GLN A 172 4.62 11.39 -9.38
CA GLN A 172 4.02 12.63 -9.81
C GLN A 172 4.17 13.73 -8.76
N ASP A 173 4.52 14.93 -9.21
CA ASP A 173 4.55 16.12 -8.36
C ASP A 173 3.16 16.75 -8.28
N ALA A 174 2.56 16.71 -7.09
CA ALA A 174 1.25 17.28 -6.80
C ALA A 174 1.32 18.71 -6.22
N TYR A 175 2.50 19.36 -6.24
CA TYR A 175 2.72 20.69 -5.68
C TYR A 175 1.66 21.70 -6.14
N ASN A 176 1.34 21.72 -7.43
CA ASN A 176 0.35 22.65 -8.00
C ASN A 176 -1.08 22.41 -7.50
N TYR A 177 -1.35 21.24 -6.91
CA TYR A 177 -2.66 20.82 -6.42
C TYR A 177 -2.79 20.91 -4.90
N ARG A 178 -1.73 21.26 -4.16
CA ARG A 178 -1.74 21.35 -2.69
C ARG A 178 -2.81 22.27 -2.08
N TYR A 179 -3.27 23.25 -2.85
CA TYR A 179 -4.23 24.25 -2.38
C TYR A 179 -5.69 23.78 -2.42
N PHE A 180 -5.95 22.64 -3.05
CA PHE A 180 -7.29 22.07 -3.08
C PHE A 180 -7.63 21.50 -1.70
N GLY A 181 -8.86 21.72 -1.25
CA GLY A 181 -9.30 21.32 0.09
C GLY A 181 -9.61 19.83 0.25
N ASP A 182 -9.47 19.00 -0.80
CA ASP A 182 -9.76 17.56 -0.75
C ASP A 182 -8.60 16.76 -1.34
N TYR A 183 -8.04 15.83 -0.57
CA TYR A 183 -6.90 15.02 -1.00
C TYR A 183 -7.24 14.12 -2.20
N ARG A 184 -8.46 13.57 -2.26
CA ARG A 184 -8.88 12.69 -3.37
C ARG A 184 -8.96 13.45 -4.69
N PHE A 185 -9.32 14.74 -4.62
CA PHE A 185 -9.28 15.62 -5.77
C PHE A 185 -7.84 15.81 -6.29
N ILE A 186 -6.88 15.99 -5.39
CA ILE A 186 -5.46 16.05 -5.76
C ILE A 186 -5.05 14.77 -6.50
N LEU A 187 -5.37 13.60 -5.93
CA LEU A 187 -5.09 12.31 -6.55
C LEU A 187 -5.67 12.22 -7.97
N ALA A 188 -6.93 12.62 -8.13
CA ALA A 188 -7.61 12.69 -9.43
C ALA A 188 -6.83 13.44 -10.50
N ARG A 189 -6.40 14.65 -10.13
CA ARG A 189 -5.76 15.60 -11.03
C ARG A 189 -4.38 15.11 -11.40
N THR A 190 -3.68 14.56 -10.43
CA THR A 190 -2.36 13.99 -10.63
C THR A 190 -2.40 12.73 -11.51
N THR A 191 -3.38 11.84 -11.33
CA THR A 191 -3.60 10.70 -12.25
C THR A 191 -3.92 11.17 -13.66
N ARG A 192 -4.78 12.19 -13.79
CA ARG A 192 -5.10 12.78 -15.08
C ARG A 192 -3.84 13.29 -15.78
N ASP A 193 -3.00 14.07 -15.10
CA ASP A 193 -1.79 14.65 -15.69
C ASP A 193 -0.81 13.55 -16.11
N LEU A 194 -0.59 12.53 -15.27
CA LEU A 194 0.20 11.34 -15.63
C LEU A 194 -0.30 10.74 -16.95
N VAL A 195 -1.60 10.47 -17.01
CA VAL A 195 -2.24 9.85 -18.16
C VAL A 195 -2.14 10.74 -19.41
N GLN A 196 -2.36 12.05 -19.29
CA GLN A 196 -2.23 13.04 -20.38
C GLN A 196 -0.80 13.13 -20.91
N ASN A 197 0.19 13.10 -20.01
CA ASN A 197 1.60 13.12 -20.36
C ASN A 197 2.01 11.85 -21.12
N LEU A 198 1.50 10.69 -20.73
CA LEU A 198 1.77 9.43 -21.43
C LEU A 198 1.16 9.42 -22.84
N ALA A 199 -0.09 9.86 -23.05
CA ALA A 199 -0.63 9.88 -24.43
C ALA A 199 -0.06 11.00 -25.30
N GLY A 200 0.44 12.08 -24.74
CA GLY A 200 1.19 13.07 -25.51
C GLY A 200 2.41 12.46 -26.23
N GLN A 201 2.82 11.26 -25.83
CA GLN A 201 3.90 10.48 -26.43
C GLN A 201 3.43 9.42 -27.44
N SER A 202 2.11 9.18 -27.57
CA SER A 202 1.53 8.06 -28.35
C SER A 202 0.24 8.46 -29.09
N GLU A 203 0.26 8.44 -30.44
CA GLU A 203 -0.84 8.92 -31.31
C GLU A 203 -2.13 8.07 -31.27
N GLN A 204 -2.15 6.94 -30.55
CA GLN A 204 -3.24 5.95 -30.60
C GLN A 204 -4.20 5.97 -29.40
N CYS A 205 -3.97 6.86 -28.43
CA CYS A 205 -4.75 6.91 -27.20
C CYS A 205 -6.00 7.80 -27.33
N ALA A 206 -7.21 7.23 -27.28
CA ALA A 206 -8.45 7.98 -27.05
C ALA A 206 -8.96 7.77 -25.62
N TYR A 207 -9.15 8.87 -24.91
CA TYR A 207 -9.61 8.86 -23.52
C TYR A 207 -11.13 8.74 -23.44
N GLU A 208 -11.59 7.79 -22.63
CA GLU A 208 -12.95 7.81 -22.12
C GLU A 208 -12.92 8.52 -20.78
N THR A 209 -13.69 9.60 -20.64
CA THR A 209 -13.89 10.31 -19.37
C THR A 209 -14.79 9.51 -18.43
N THR A 210 -14.53 8.21 -18.28
CA THR A 210 -15.28 7.33 -17.39
C THR A 210 -14.83 7.66 -15.98
N GLY A 211 -15.41 8.73 -15.44
CA GLY A 211 -14.99 9.28 -14.17
C GLY A 211 -15.18 8.28 -13.04
N ILE A 212 -14.21 8.18 -12.14
CA ILE A 212 -14.43 7.56 -10.83
C ILE A 212 -14.90 8.68 -9.91
N GLU A 213 -16.00 8.53 -9.18
CA GLU A 213 -16.38 9.56 -8.20
C GLU A 213 -15.38 9.57 -7.05
N ALA A 214 -14.98 10.75 -6.56
CA ALA A 214 -13.98 10.86 -5.50
C ALA A 214 -14.31 9.99 -4.28
N TYR A 215 -15.59 9.84 -3.92
CA TYR A 215 -16.01 8.98 -2.80
C TYR A 215 -15.68 7.48 -2.97
N LYS A 216 -15.41 7.03 -4.20
CA LYS A 216 -15.04 5.64 -4.49
C LYS A 216 -13.55 5.36 -4.21
N MET A 217 -12.76 6.38 -3.89
CA MET A 217 -11.42 6.20 -3.34
C MET A 217 -11.51 5.95 -1.84
N GLU A 218 -10.94 4.84 -1.41
CA GLU A 218 -10.77 4.53 0.00
C GLU A 218 -9.39 5.01 0.43
N CYS A 219 -9.31 5.75 1.53
CA CYS A 219 -8.10 6.41 2.00
C CYS A 219 -7.85 6.15 3.48
N THR A 220 -6.60 5.89 3.83
CA THR A 220 -6.09 5.78 5.20
C THR A 220 -4.85 6.67 5.38
N GLU A 221 -4.50 6.95 6.63
CA GLU A 221 -3.36 7.80 7.01
C GLU A 221 -2.60 7.11 8.14
N THR A 222 -1.27 7.05 8.03
CA THR A 222 -0.37 6.55 9.10
C THR A 222 -0.19 7.60 10.18
N SER A 223 0.35 7.21 11.34
CA SER A 223 0.64 8.18 12.41
C SER A 223 1.71 9.21 12.02
N GLY A 224 2.62 8.80 11.11
CA GLY A 224 3.60 9.66 10.45
C GLY A 224 3.03 10.59 9.35
N GLY A 225 1.72 10.52 9.06
CA GLY A 225 1.05 11.41 8.10
C GLY A 225 1.06 10.92 6.64
N THR A 226 1.60 9.73 6.36
CA THR A 226 1.56 9.13 5.01
C THR A 226 0.13 8.77 4.65
N LYS A 227 -0.37 9.32 3.56
CA LYS A 227 -1.69 9.05 3.02
C LYS A 227 -1.62 7.96 1.96
N VAL A 228 -2.39 6.90 2.19
CA VAL A 228 -2.54 5.80 1.25
C VAL A 228 -3.99 5.78 0.79
N CYS A 229 -4.21 5.90 -0.52
CA CYS A 229 -5.54 5.79 -1.10
C CYS A 229 -5.55 4.77 -2.22
N ALA A 230 -6.67 4.09 -2.44
CA ALA A 230 -6.83 3.13 -3.51
C ALA A 230 -8.15 3.29 -4.25
N SER A 231 -8.15 2.95 -5.54
CA SER A 231 -9.32 3.04 -6.41
C SER A 231 -9.39 1.85 -7.36
N ARG A 232 -10.50 1.10 -7.29
CA ARG A 232 -10.74 -0.11 -8.09
C ARG A 232 -11.63 0.07 -9.32
N TYR A 233 -12.23 1.24 -9.49
CA TYR A 233 -13.30 1.42 -10.48
C TYR A 233 -12.78 1.81 -11.86
N THR A 234 -11.72 1.16 -12.34
CA THR A 234 -11.02 1.53 -13.61
C THR A 234 -11.34 0.58 -14.77
N ASN A 235 -12.27 -0.36 -14.60
CA ASN A 235 -12.68 -1.41 -15.55
C ASN A 235 -11.61 -2.46 -15.92
N ALA A 236 -10.32 -2.26 -15.63
CA ALA A 236 -9.31 -3.28 -15.94
C ALA A 236 -8.12 -3.36 -14.96
N GLY A 237 -8.21 -2.66 -13.82
CA GLY A 237 -7.18 -2.75 -12.79
C GLY A 237 -7.55 -1.91 -11.57
N TYR A 238 -6.54 -1.48 -10.84
CA TYR A 238 -6.71 -0.54 -9.74
C TYR A 238 -5.48 0.33 -9.53
N PHE A 239 -5.71 1.52 -9.00
CA PHE A 239 -4.65 2.45 -8.63
C PHE A 239 -4.47 2.47 -7.12
N VAL A 240 -3.22 2.60 -6.70
CA VAL A 240 -2.81 2.91 -5.33
C VAL A 240 -1.98 4.18 -5.37
N PHE A 241 -2.29 5.08 -4.44
CA PHE A 241 -1.66 6.37 -4.28
C PHE A 241 -1.02 6.40 -2.91
N VAL A 242 0.27 6.69 -2.86
CA VAL A 242 1.02 6.88 -1.61
C VAL A 242 1.62 8.28 -1.65
N SER A 243 1.29 9.11 -0.67
CA SER A 243 1.94 10.42 -0.53
C SER A 243 3.42 10.23 -0.26
N ASP A 244 4.24 11.15 -0.74
CA ASP A 244 5.67 11.20 -0.47
C ASP A 244 6.05 12.59 0.05
N ASP A 245 7.31 12.76 0.43
CA ASP A 245 7.86 14.05 0.82
C ASP A 245 7.68 15.10 -0.28
N ASN A 246 7.56 16.36 0.16
CA ASN A 246 7.58 17.52 -0.72
C ASN A 246 6.51 17.51 -1.83
N HIS A 247 5.27 17.11 -1.50
CA HIS A 247 4.13 17.02 -2.44
C HIS A 247 4.29 15.95 -3.52
N GLY A 248 5.21 15.01 -3.33
CA GLY A 248 5.31 13.85 -4.18
C GLY A 248 4.13 12.90 -3.99
N MET A 249 3.81 12.17 -5.05
CA MET A 249 2.87 11.06 -5.01
C MET A 249 3.44 9.89 -5.82
N HIS A 250 3.50 8.73 -5.18
CA HIS A 250 3.69 7.47 -5.87
C HIS A 250 2.34 6.96 -6.36
N VAL A 251 2.24 6.68 -7.66
CA VAL A 251 1.05 6.14 -8.30
C VAL A 251 1.37 4.76 -8.81
N VAL A 252 0.88 3.73 -8.13
CA VAL A 252 1.00 2.33 -8.55
C VAL A 252 -0.26 1.92 -9.28
N PHE A 253 -0.13 1.53 -10.53
CA PHE A 253 -1.19 0.91 -11.30
C PHE A 253 -0.97 -0.60 -11.34
N ASN A 254 -1.98 -1.38 -10.94
CA ASN A 254 -1.98 -2.84 -11.03
C ASN A 254 -3.12 -3.29 -11.94
N ARG A 255 -2.81 -4.21 -12.85
CA ARG A 255 -3.74 -4.82 -13.79
C ARG A 255 -4.54 -5.94 -13.10
N TRP A 256 -5.77 -6.20 -13.57
CA TRP A 256 -6.61 -7.28 -13.04
C TRP A 256 -6.71 -8.53 -13.90
N ASP A 257 -6.42 -8.44 -15.21
CA ASP A 257 -6.56 -9.56 -16.16
C ASP A 257 -5.30 -10.42 -16.30
#